data_AF-A0A3D5WGV2-F1
#
_entry.id   AF-A0A3D5WGV2-F1
#
_cell.length_a   1.000
_cell.length_b   1.000
_cell.length_c   1.000
_cell.angle_alpha   90.00
_cell.angle_beta   90.00
_cell.angle_gamma   90.00
#
_symmetry.space_group_name_H-M   'P 1'
#
loop_
_entity.id
_entity.type
_entity.pdbx_description
1 polymer ?
#
loop_
_entity_poly.entity_id
_entity_poly.type
_entity_poly.pdbx_seq_one_letter_code
_entity_poly.pdbx_strand_id
1 'polypeptide(L)'
;MAGTIVHLAVATQLDQLLANEPERYLGKMADKYCSNDFFAGNICPDGIMAREGYCREMKLHTHMRDGIPDGTFQQPEHLQLFRKRLSDFFAKHNNKEERFSLYLGYLTHMLTDEKFILEIHPYVLQRIAVTGYDRDNPQTYVKFGRDVDQIDFRLVKEFPGIDKAYQALCQVTPYEIADYITEQELTASREWIKSYFFETEHTIEDPIFLPYQEMYQFIPEAVSQICDRLPEYITSSV
;
A
#
# COMPACT_ATOMS: atom_id res chain seq x y z
N MET A 1 -2.73 -7.93 3.90
CA MET A 1 -2.32 -6.66 3.30
C MET A 1 -0.82 -6.65 3.36
N ALA A 2 -0.18 -6.05 2.37
CA ALA A 2 1.28 -6.06 2.30
C ALA A 2 1.87 -5.24 3.46
N GLY A 3 3.17 -5.40 3.71
CA GLY A 3 3.89 -4.58 4.69
C GLY A 3 4.01 -3.14 4.23
N THR A 4 4.19 -2.21 5.16
CA THR A 4 4.32 -0.78 4.86
C THR A 4 5.52 -0.54 3.93
N ILE A 5 6.64 -1.25 4.17
CA ILE A 5 7.85 -1.08 3.37
C ILE A 5 7.72 -1.82 2.03
N VAL A 6 6.97 -2.92 1.94
CA VAL A 6 6.59 -3.49 0.64
C VAL A 6 5.84 -2.46 -0.22
N HIS A 7 4.86 -1.75 0.36
CA HIS A 7 4.15 -0.67 -0.33
C HIS A 7 5.11 0.43 -0.81
N LEU A 8 6.01 0.91 0.07
CA LEU A 8 7.02 1.90 -0.29
C LEU A 8 8.03 1.39 -1.34
N ALA A 9 8.37 0.11 -1.35
CA ALA A 9 9.25 -0.49 -2.33
C ALA A 9 8.60 -0.55 -3.73
N VAL A 10 7.31 -0.93 -3.78
CA VAL A 10 6.49 -0.83 -5.01
C VAL A 10 6.40 0.62 -5.48
N ALA A 11 6.10 1.55 -4.57
CA ALA A 11 6.05 2.98 -4.87
C ALA A 11 7.41 3.49 -5.37
N THR A 12 8.52 3.01 -4.82
CA THR A 12 9.87 3.43 -5.24
C THR A 12 10.15 3.09 -6.70
N GLN A 13 9.81 1.88 -7.13
CA GLN A 13 9.97 1.49 -8.54
C GLN A 13 8.98 2.22 -9.45
N LEU A 14 7.73 2.39 -9.02
CA LEU A 14 6.74 3.15 -9.78
C LEU A 14 7.18 4.61 -9.95
N ASP A 15 7.62 5.28 -8.88
CA ASP A 15 8.09 6.66 -8.92
C ASP A 15 9.26 6.84 -9.91
N GLN A 16 10.16 5.86 -10.01
CA GLN A 16 11.22 5.88 -11.02
C GLN A 16 10.64 5.85 -12.44
N LEU A 17 9.63 5.01 -12.72
CA LEU A 17 8.98 4.95 -14.03
C LEU A 17 8.19 6.23 -14.32
N LEU A 18 7.42 6.70 -13.35
CA LEU A 18 6.58 7.89 -13.46
C LEU A 18 7.41 9.17 -13.61
N ALA A 19 8.57 9.28 -12.97
CA ALA A 19 9.45 10.44 -13.10
C ALA A 19 10.28 10.41 -14.40
N ASN A 20 10.62 9.23 -14.93
CA ASN A 20 11.46 9.11 -16.14
C ASN A 20 10.64 9.14 -17.43
N GLU A 21 9.42 8.60 -17.42
CA GLU A 21 8.52 8.56 -18.59
C GLU A 21 7.10 9.05 -18.20
N PRO A 22 6.94 10.26 -17.64
CA PRO A 22 5.66 10.72 -17.09
C PRO A 22 4.55 10.76 -18.14
N GLU A 23 4.82 11.19 -19.37
CA GLU A 23 3.80 11.25 -20.43
C GLU A 23 3.28 9.87 -20.81
N ARG A 24 4.11 8.82 -20.71
CA ARG A 24 3.73 7.45 -21.03
C ARG A 24 2.70 6.90 -20.04
N TYR A 25 2.89 7.18 -18.75
CA TYR A 25 2.08 6.58 -17.69
C TYR A 25 0.95 7.50 -17.20
N LEU A 26 1.15 8.82 -17.26
CA LEU A 26 0.26 9.82 -16.67
C LEU A 26 -0.45 10.68 -17.72
N GLY A 27 0.01 10.67 -18.97
CA GLY A 27 -0.58 11.45 -20.06
C GLY A 27 -0.67 12.94 -19.73
N LYS A 28 -1.87 13.50 -19.75
CA LYS A 28 -2.12 14.92 -19.46
C LYS A 28 -1.79 15.32 -18.02
N MET A 29 -1.68 14.37 -17.09
CA MET A 29 -1.36 14.64 -15.69
C MET A 29 0.15 14.62 -15.40
N ALA A 30 0.99 14.42 -16.42
CA ALA A 30 2.44 14.36 -16.31
C ALA A 30 3.04 15.59 -15.60
N ASP A 31 2.57 16.80 -15.92
CA ASP A 31 3.05 18.06 -15.32
C ASP A 31 2.63 18.24 -13.86
N LYS A 32 1.66 17.45 -13.39
CA LYS A 32 1.15 17.48 -12.00
C LYS A 32 1.86 16.49 -11.08
N TYR A 33 2.76 15.67 -11.61
CA TYR A 33 3.41 14.64 -10.82
C TYR A 33 4.38 15.23 -9.80
N CYS A 34 4.18 14.87 -8.53
CA CYS A 34 5.03 15.19 -7.39
C CYS A 34 5.37 13.90 -6.62
N SER A 35 6.65 13.51 -6.59
CA SER A 35 7.11 12.32 -5.87
C SER A 35 6.76 12.35 -4.39
N ASN A 36 6.89 13.51 -3.73
CA ASN A 36 6.64 13.62 -2.28
C ASN A 36 5.18 13.32 -1.93
N ASP A 37 4.25 13.89 -2.68
CA ASP A 37 2.82 13.62 -2.53
C ASP A 37 2.50 12.17 -2.93
N PHE A 38 3.18 11.58 -3.92
CA PHE A 38 2.98 10.20 -4.32
C PHE A 38 3.34 9.19 -3.21
N PHE A 39 4.52 9.32 -2.59
CA PHE A 39 4.90 8.47 -1.46
C PHE A 39 4.00 8.66 -0.24
N ALA A 40 3.63 9.91 0.07
CA ALA A 40 2.71 10.22 1.14
C ALA A 40 1.34 9.57 0.90
N GLY A 41 0.81 9.70 -0.32
CA GLY A 41 -0.43 9.09 -0.76
C GLY A 41 -0.44 7.58 -0.61
N ASN A 42 0.70 6.95 -0.90
CA ASN A 42 0.86 5.51 -0.83
C ASN A 42 0.74 4.94 0.58
N ILE A 43 1.14 5.67 1.63
CA ILE A 43 0.98 5.19 3.02
C ILE A 43 -0.34 5.65 3.67
N CYS A 44 -1.10 6.53 3.01
CA CYS A 44 -2.33 7.11 3.56
C CYS A 44 -3.33 6.07 4.07
N PRO A 45 -3.69 5.01 3.31
CA PRO A 45 -4.79 4.13 3.70
C PRO A 45 -4.63 3.49 5.08
N ASP A 46 -3.38 3.20 5.45
CA ASP A 46 -3.00 2.63 6.73
C ASP A 46 -2.87 3.65 7.86
N GLY A 47 -2.80 4.95 7.54
CA GLY A 47 -2.72 6.01 8.55
C GLY A 47 -3.93 6.11 9.48
N ILE A 48 -5.05 5.50 9.09
CA ILE A 48 -6.23 5.33 9.95
C ILE A 48 -5.92 4.62 11.28
N MET A 49 -4.86 3.81 11.33
CA MET A 49 -4.46 3.09 12.55
C MET A 49 -3.98 4.02 13.67
N ALA A 50 -3.68 5.29 13.36
CA ALA A 50 -3.38 6.31 14.35
C ALA A 50 -4.62 6.92 15.02
N ARG A 51 -5.84 6.62 14.54
CA ARG A 51 -7.09 7.15 15.10
C ARG A 51 -7.33 6.63 16.52
N GLU A 52 -7.68 7.53 17.43
CA GLU A 52 -8.13 7.13 18.78
C GLU A 52 -9.37 6.24 18.69
N GLY A 53 -9.36 5.12 19.40
CA GLY A 53 -10.45 4.14 19.35
C GLY A 53 -10.50 3.37 18.02
N TYR A 54 -9.38 3.29 17.29
CA TYR A 54 -9.26 2.49 16.07
C TYR A 54 -9.92 1.12 16.19
N CYS A 55 -10.73 0.78 15.19
CA CYS A 55 -11.32 -0.54 15.01
C CYS A 55 -11.19 -1.01 13.56
N ARG A 56 -11.39 -2.31 13.33
CA ARG A 56 -11.15 -2.95 12.02
C ARG A 56 -12.02 -2.35 10.92
N GLU A 57 -13.25 -1.98 11.23
CA GLU A 57 -14.22 -1.38 10.30
C GLU A 57 -13.69 -0.07 9.73
N MET A 58 -12.98 0.73 10.52
CA MET A 58 -12.35 1.97 10.04
C MET A 58 -11.27 1.67 8.99
N LYS A 59 -10.51 0.58 9.17
CA LYS A 59 -9.54 0.13 8.17
C LYS A 59 -10.22 -0.36 6.91
N LEU A 60 -11.31 -1.12 7.04
CA LEU A 60 -12.08 -1.57 5.87
C LEU A 60 -12.61 -0.36 5.09
N HIS A 61 -13.07 0.69 5.76
CA HIS A 61 -13.50 1.93 5.12
C HIS A 61 -12.39 2.59 4.28
N THR A 62 -11.20 2.77 4.85
CA THR A 62 -10.04 3.34 4.12
C THR A 62 -9.42 2.41 3.08
N HIS A 63 -9.90 1.16 2.99
CA HIS A 63 -9.50 0.24 1.95
C HIS A 63 -10.65 -0.08 0.97
N MET A 64 -11.69 0.76 0.94
CA MET A 64 -12.87 0.62 0.06
C MET A 64 -13.67 -0.69 0.27
N ARG A 65 -13.56 -1.27 1.46
CA ARG A 65 -14.07 -2.60 1.84
C ARG A 65 -15.25 -2.55 2.82
N ASP A 66 -15.96 -1.44 2.91
CA ASP A 66 -17.19 -1.34 3.73
C ASP A 66 -18.17 -2.47 3.41
N GLY A 67 -18.54 -3.25 4.43
CA GLY A 67 -19.46 -4.37 4.29
C GLY A 67 -18.90 -5.59 3.55
N ILE A 68 -17.59 -5.66 3.27
CA ILE A 68 -16.92 -6.85 2.72
C ILE A 68 -16.26 -7.63 3.86
N PRO A 69 -16.81 -8.79 4.27
CA PRO A 69 -16.25 -9.58 5.36
C PRO A 69 -14.81 -10.02 5.08
N ASP A 70 -14.00 -10.08 6.13
CA ASP A 70 -12.66 -10.65 6.04
C ASP A 70 -12.71 -12.13 5.57
N GLY A 71 -11.73 -12.53 4.76
CA GLY A 71 -11.68 -13.87 4.15
C GLY A 71 -12.61 -14.08 2.95
N THR A 72 -13.42 -13.09 2.56
CA THR A 72 -14.35 -13.18 1.42
C THR A 72 -14.00 -12.24 0.26
N PHE A 73 -12.92 -11.46 0.38
CA PHE A 73 -12.54 -10.42 -0.60
C PHE A 73 -12.41 -10.94 -2.02
N GLN A 74 -11.92 -12.18 -2.20
CA GLN A 74 -11.71 -12.86 -3.48
C GLN A 74 -13.01 -13.24 -4.21
N GLN A 75 -14.18 -13.12 -3.58
CA GLN A 75 -15.45 -13.40 -4.24
C GLN A 75 -15.71 -12.38 -5.35
N PRO A 76 -16.18 -12.79 -6.54
CA PRO A 76 -16.35 -11.90 -7.70
C PRO A 76 -17.18 -10.64 -7.40
N GLU A 77 -18.26 -10.77 -6.65
CA GLU A 77 -19.15 -9.68 -6.24
C GLU A 77 -18.44 -8.66 -5.34
N HIS A 78 -17.55 -9.11 -4.45
CA HIS A 78 -16.78 -8.26 -3.55
C HIS A 78 -15.64 -7.54 -4.28
N LEU A 79 -14.94 -8.25 -5.18
CA LEU A 79 -13.93 -7.64 -6.04
C LEU A 79 -14.53 -6.56 -6.95
N GLN A 80 -15.70 -6.84 -7.54
CA GLN A 80 -16.39 -5.87 -8.38
C GLN A 80 -16.79 -4.63 -7.57
N LEU A 81 -17.33 -4.82 -6.36
CA LEU A 81 -17.70 -3.72 -5.48
C LEU A 81 -16.49 -2.87 -5.06
N PHE A 82 -15.39 -3.52 -4.65
CA PHE A 82 -14.14 -2.85 -4.31
C PHE A 82 -13.59 -2.02 -5.48
N ARG A 83 -13.45 -2.61 -6.67
CA ARG A 83 -12.94 -1.92 -7.87
C ARG A 83 -13.82 -0.74 -8.27
N LYS A 84 -15.15 -0.90 -8.18
CA LYS A 84 -16.08 0.21 -8.43
C LYS A 84 -15.83 1.36 -7.46
N ARG A 85 -15.76 1.09 -6.15
CA ARG A 85 -15.52 2.12 -5.12
C ARG A 85 -14.17 2.79 -5.29
N LEU A 86 -13.13 2.03 -5.64
CA LEU A 86 -11.80 2.57 -5.94
C LEU A 86 -11.83 3.52 -7.15
N SER A 87 -12.51 3.13 -8.22
CA SER A 87 -12.71 3.99 -9.40
C SER A 87 -13.50 5.25 -9.07
N ASP A 88 -14.62 5.13 -8.34
CA ASP A 88 -15.42 6.27 -7.89
C ASP A 88 -14.60 7.23 -7.00
N PHE A 89 -13.83 6.68 -6.06
CA PHE A 89 -12.95 7.44 -5.17
C PHE A 89 -11.89 8.20 -5.97
N PHE A 90 -11.19 7.53 -6.88
CA PHE A 90 -10.16 8.15 -7.68
C PHE A 90 -10.76 9.23 -8.59
N ALA A 91 -11.88 8.96 -9.26
CA ALA A 91 -12.56 9.95 -10.11
C ALA A 91 -13.03 11.20 -9.34
N LYS A 92 -13.53 11.03 -8.11
CA LYS A 92 -13.95 12.16 -7.23
C LYS A 92 -12.78 13.10 -6.91
N HIS A 93 -11.57 12.56 -6.79
CA HIS A 93 -10.42 13.33 -6.29
C HIS A 93 -9.40 13.71 -7.38
N ASN A 94 -9.32 12.96 -8.48
CA ASN A 94 -8.46 13.26 -9.62
C ASN A 94 -8.83 14.59 -10.31
N ASN A 95 -10.10 15.01 -10.26
CA ASN A 95 -10.55 16.31 -10.78
C ASN A 95 -10.03 17.52 -9.98
N LYS A 96 -9.35 17.30 -8.84
CA LYS A 96 -8.68 18.34 -8.06
C LYS A 96 -7.18 18.28 -8.34
N GLU A 97 -6.77 18.90 -9.44
CA GLU A 97 -5.40 18.84 -10.00
C GLU A 97 -4.27 19.07 -8.98
N GLU A 98 -4.51 19.85 -7.92
CA GLU A 98 -3.50 20.26 -6.93
C GLU A 98 -2.90 19.11 -6.09
N ARG A 99 -3.55 17.94 -6.01
CA ARG A 99 -3.08 16.80 -5.19
C ARG A 99 -3.11 15.47 -5.96
N PHE A 100 -2.98 15.53 -7.29
CA PHE A 100 -3.03 14.34 -8.15
C PHE A 100 -2.15 13.18 -7.64
N SER A 101 -0.87 13.45 -7.37
CA SER A 101 0.07 12.43 -6.92
C SER A 101 -0.32 11.80 -5.58
N LEU A 102 -0.94 12.54 -4.66
CA LEU A 102 -1.43 11.99 -3.39
C LEU A 102 -2.48 10.89 -3.62
N TYR A 103 -3.45 11.14 -4.50
CA TYR A 103 -4.47 10.14 -4.81
C TYR A 103 -3.94 9.04 -5.71
N LEU A 104 -2.94 9.32 -6.55
CA LEU A 104 -2.23 8.30 -7.31
C LEU A 104 -1.48 7.33 -6.37
N GLY A 105 -0.81 7.84 -5.34
CA GLY A 105 -0.19 7.02 -4.31
C GLY A 105 -1.21 6.13 -3.60
N TYR A 106 -2.36 6.69 -3.24
CA TYR A 106 -3.45 5.94 -2.61
C TYR A 106 -3.96 4.81 -3.53
N LEU A 107 -4.14 5.11 -4.82
CA LEU A 107 -4.53 4.12 -5.83
C LEU A 107 -3.51 2.98 -5.91
N THR A 108 -2.21 3.29 -5.97
CA THR A 108 -1.17 2.25 -6.07
C THR A 108 -1.08 1.40 -4.80
N HIS A 109 -1.37 1.96 -3.61
CA HIS A 109 -1.54 1.16 -2.38
C HIS A 109 -2.65 0.12 -2.55
N MET A 110 -3.84 0.58 -2.98
CA MET A 110 -5.01 -0.28 -3.14
C MET A 110 -4.77 -1.42 -4.14
N LEU A 111 -4.08 -1.13 -5.24
CA LEU A 111 -3.75 -2.13 -6.25
C LEU A 111 -2.70 -3.14 -5.75
N THR A 112 -1.69 -2.68 -5.00
CA THR A 112 -0.73 -3.56 -4.33
C THR A 112 -1.42 -4.50 -3.35
N ASP A 113 -2.33 -3.97 -2.53
CA ASP A 113 -3.08 -4.78 -1.56
C ASP A 113 -4.03 -5.77 -2.23
N GLU A 114 -4.70 -5.36 -3.30
CA GLU A 114 -5.53 -6.25 -4.10
C GLU A 114 -4.71 -7.44 -4.61
N LYS A 115 -3.54 -7.20 -5.21
CA LYS A 115 -2.64 -8.27 -5.68
C LYS A 115 -2.18 -9.15 -4.52
N PHE A 116 -1.75 -8.55 -3.42
CA PHE A 116 -1.28 -9.28 -2.24
C PHE A 116 -2.37 -10.22 -1.69
N ILE A 117 -3.60 -9.74 -1.56
CA ILE A 117 -4.73 -10.53 -1.04
C ILE A 117 -5.10 -11.65 -2.01
N LEU A 118 -5.01 -11.43 -3.32
CA LEU A 118 -5.38 -12.43 -4.32
C LEU A 118 -4.32 -13.50 -4.53
N GLU A 119 -3.04 -13.19 -4.33
CA GLU A 119 -1.94 -14.09 -4.69
C GLU A 119 -1.14 -14.56 -3.47
N ILE A 120 -0.68 -13.62 -2.64
CA ILE A 120 0.20 -13.93 -1.50
C ILE A 120 -0.58 -14.52 -0.34
N HIS A 121 -1.76 -13.99 -0.03
CA HIS A 121 -2.53 -14.47 1.12
C HIS A 121 -2.96 -15.95 0.97
N PRO A 122 -3.49 -16.43 -0.17
CA PRO A 122 -3.74 -17.86 -0.37
C PRO A 122 -2.49 -18.72 -0.28
N TYR A 123 -1.35 -18.25 -0.82
CA TYR A 123 -0.06 -18.93 -0.70
C TYR A 123 0.38 -19.10 0.77
N VAL A 124 0.27 -18.03 1.58
CA VAL A 124 0.58 -18.07 3.02
C VAL A 124 -0.32 -19.07 3.74
N LEU A 125 -1.63 -19.10 3.43
CA LEU A 125 -2.55 -20.07 4.03
C LEU A 125 -2.17 -21.53 3.70
N GLN A 126 -1.68 -21.78 2.48
CA GLN A 126 -1.17 -23.11 2.11
C GLN A 126 0.10 -23.47 2.91
N ARG A 127 1.00 -22.50 3.14
CA ARG A 127 2.21 -22.70 3.96
C ARG A 127 1.88 -22.96 5.43
N ILE A 128 0.92 -22.25 5.99
CA ILE A 128 0.42 -22.48 7.36
C ILE A 128 -0.08 -23.93 7.51
N ALA A 129 -0.85 -24.42 6.53
CA ALA A 129 -1.42 -25.77 6.58
C ALA A 129 -0.36 -26.89 6.63
N VAL A 130 0.85 -26.67 6.12
CA VAL A 130 1.94 -27.67 6.10
C VAL A 130 3.01 -27.46 7.17
N THR A 131 2.94 -26.37 7.94
CA THR A 131 3.89 -26.04 9.02
C THR A 131 3.43 -26.50 10.40
N GLY A 132 2.27 -27.16 10.48
CA GLY A 132 1.70 -27.66 11.73
C GLY A 132 1.03 -26.58 12.58
N TYR A 133 0.88 -25.36 12.05
CA TYR A 133 0.15 -24.29 12.70
C TYR A 133 -1.34 -24.35 12.37
N ASP A 134 -2.17 -24.01 13.35
CA ASP A 134 -3.62 -23.91 13.17
C ASP A 134 -3.97 -22.56 12.53
N ARG A 135 -4.62 -22.61 11.38
CA ARG A 135 -5.09 -21.43 10.64
C ARG A 135 -6.15 -20.63 11.40
N ASP A 136 -6.92 -21.29 12.26
CA ASP A 136 -8.03 -20.68 13.00
C ASP A 136 -7.54 -20.13 14.36
N ASN A 137 -6.25 -20.30 14.67
CA ASN A 137 -5.62 -19.78 15.89
C ASN A 137 -5.13 -18.34 15.68
N PRO A 138 -5.59 -17.37 16.50
CA PRO A 138 -5.13 -15.98 16.44
C PRO A 138 -3.61 -15.80 16.55
N GLN A 139 -2.92 -16.68 17.29
CA GLN A 139 -1.46 -16.63 17.43
C GLN A 139 -0.72 -16.92 16.11
N THR A 140 -1.33 -17.67 15.20
CA THR A 140 -0.80 -17.90 13.86
C THR A 140 -0.79 -16.59 13.05
N TYR A 141 -1.84 -15.78 13.19
CA TYR A 141 -1.92 -14.47 12.54
C TYR A 141 -0.93 -13.45 13.15
N VAL A 142 -0.67 -13.51 14.46
CA VAL A 142 0.40 -12.70 15.10
C VAL A 142 1.77 -13.05 14.50
N LYS A 143 2.04 -14.35 14.30
CA LYS A 143 3.28 -14.81 13.65
C LYS A 143 3.37 -14.37 12.19
N PHE A 144 2.27 -14.43 11.44
CA PHE A 144 2.24 -13.88 10.08
C PHE A 144 2.48 -12.36 10.06
N GLY A 145 1.90 -11.61 11.00
CA GLY A 145 2.23 -10.18 11.16
C GLY A 145 3.72 -9.95 11.39
N ARG A 146 4.35 -10.76 12.25
CA ARG A 146 5.79 -10.71 12.47
C ARG A 146 6.59 -11.00 11.20
N ASP A 147 6.18 -11.97 10.37
CA ASP A 147 6.85 -12.22 9.09
C ASP A 147 6.82 -11.00 8.17
N VAL A 148 5.68 -10.31 8.11
CA VAL A 148 5.54 -9.06 7.34
C VAL A 148 6.50 -7.99 7.87
N ASP A 149 6.59 -7.83 9.20
CA ASP A 149 7.55 -6.89 9.82
C ASP A 149 9.00 -7.26 9.50
N GLN A 150 9.37 -8.55 9.57
CA GLN A 150 10.73 -9.01 9.26
C GLN A 150 11.12 -8.72 7.80
N ILE A 151 10.17 -8.87 6.88
CA ILE A 151 10.37 -8.53 5.46
C ILE A 151 10.57 -7.03 5.32
N ASP A 152 9.72 -6.22 5.97
CA ASP A 152 9.83 -4.77 5.92
C ASP A 152 11.18 -4.27 6.47
N PHE A 153 11.63 -4.79 7.62
CA PHE A 153 12.93 -4.45 8.20
C PHE A 153 14.09 -4.79 7.27
N ARG A 154 13.98 -5.91 6.55
CA ARG A 154 15.00 -6.32 5.59
C ARG A 154 14.98 -5.45 4.34
N LEU A 155 13.79 -5.11 3.82
CA LEU A 155 13.63 -4.22 2.67
C LEU A 155 14.20 -2.83 2.94
N VAL A 156 14.03 -2.25 4.13
CA VAL A 156 14.63 -0.94 4.47
C VAL A 156 16.17 -0.97 4.32
N LYS A 157 16.81 -2.10 4.63
CA LYS A 157 18.28 -2.23 4.55
C LYS A 157 18.78 -2.59 3.15
N GLU A 158 18.00 -3.37 2.40
CA GLU A 158 18.49 -4.02 1.17
C GLU A 158 17.86 -3.47 -0.12
N PHE A 159 16.67 -2.87 -0.07
CA PHE A 159 15.94 -2.50 -1.27
C PHE A 159 16.52 -1.24 -1.93
N PRO A 160 16.96 -1.30 -3.21
CA PRO A 160 17.58 -0.16 -3.87
C PRO A 160 16.64 1.03 -3.98
N GLY A 161 17.10 2.20 -3.51
CA GLY A 161 16.38 3.47 -3.64
C GLY A 161 15.30 3.72 -2.59
N ILE A 162 15.12 2.82 -1.61
CA ILE A 162 14.10 2.98 -0.55
C ILE A 162 14.28 4.27 0.27
N ASP A 163 15.52 4.78 0.38
CA ASP A 163 15.82 6.07 1.01
C ASP A 163 15.05 7.24 0.38
N LYS A 164 14.70 7.16 -0.92
CA LYS A 164 13.89 8.19 -1.59
C LYS A 164 12.51 8.30 -0.98
N ALA A 165 11.90 7.17 -0.60
CA ALA A 165 10.62 7.16 0.11
C ALA A 165 10.75 7.87 1.47
N TYR A 166 11.80 7.56 2.24
CA TYR A 166 12.06 8.23 3.51
C TYR A 166 12.24 9.75 3.36
N GLN A 167 13.04 10.19 2.37
CA GLN A 167 13.22 11.63 2.11
C GLN A 167 11.92 12.32 1.72
N ALA A 168 11.10 11.67 0.88
CA ALA A 168 9.78 12.18 0.50
C ALA A 168 8.87 12.36 1.73
N LEU A 169 8.82 11.37 2.63
CA LEU A 169 8.04 11.45 3.86
C LEU A 169 8.54 12.55 4.81
N CYS A 170 9.84 12.85 4.82
CA CYS A 170 10.39 13.97 5.60
C CYS A 170 10.01 15.35 5.04
N GLN A 171 9.77 15.46 3.73
CA GLN A 171 9.59 16.73 3.04
C GLN A 171 8.13 17.08 2.74
N VAL A 172 7.22 16.11 2.82
CA VAL A 172 5.82 16.34 2.48
C VAL A 172 5.15 17.28 3.49
N THR A 173 4.48 18.29 2.96
CA THR A 173 3.65 19.21 3.77
C THR A 173 2.47 18.46 4.38
N PRO A 174 1.87 18.90 5.48
CA PRO A 174 0.66 18.27 6.03
C PRO A 174 -0.45 18.12 4.97
N TYR A 175 -1.19 17.03 5.06
CA TYR A 175 -2.23 16.65 4.12
C TYR A 175 -3.31 15.82 4.82
N GLU A 176 -4.51 15.77 4.22
CA GLU A 176 -5.60 14.89 4.64
C GLU A 176 -6.18 14.15 3.44
N ILE A 177 -6.90 13.06 3.70
CA ILE A 177 -7.78 12.42 2.71
C ILE A 177 -9.21 12.76 3.13
N ALA A 178 -9.78 13.78 2.48
CA ALA A 178 -11.10 14.31 2.81
C ALA A 178 -12.14 13.19 2.91
N ASP A 179 -12.95 13.22 3.98
CA ASP A 179 -13.95 12.20 4.36
C ASP A 179 -13.39 10.85 4.87
N TYR A 180 -12.08 10.60 4.82
CA TYR A 180 -11.48 9.32 5.22
C TYR A 180 -10.53 9.45 6.42
N ILE A 181 -9.49 10.27 6.30
CA ILE A 181 -8.35 10.30 7.24
C ILE A 181 -7.91 11.75 7.44
N THR A 182 -7.82 12.17 8.70
CA THR A 182 -7.48 13.55 9.07
C THR A 182 -5.99 13.81 8.92
N GLU A 183 -5.63 15.10 8.84
CA GLU A 183 -4.23 15.53 8.84
C GLU A 183 -3.45 15.07 10.08
N GLN A 184 -4.10 15.07 11.25
CA GLN A 184 -3.48 14.65 12.50
C GLN A 184 -3.13 13.16 12.48
N GLU A 185 -4.06 12.33 11.97
CA GLU A 185 -3.86 10.88 11.83
C GLU A 185 -2.73 10.56 10.84
N LEU A 186 -2.71 11.23 9.68
CA LEU A 186 -1.67 11.02 8.68
C LEU A 186 -0.30 11.51 9.15
N THR A 187 -0.26 12.63 9.87
CA THR A 187 0.97 13.14 10.48
C THR A 187 1.51 12.16 11.51
N ALA A 188 0.67 11.71 12.45
CA ALA A 188 1.07 10.75 13.48
C ALA A 188 1.55 9.42 12.88
N SER A 189 0.81 8.88 11.90
CA SER A 189 1.19 7.66 11.19
C SER A 189 2.55 7.80 10.49
N ARG A 190 2.77 8.91 9.77
CA ARG A 190 4.02 9.16 9.05
C ARG A 190 5.21 9.26 10.00
N GLU A 191 5.08 9.97 11.12
CA GLU A 191 6.16 10.05 12.11
C GLU A 191 6.43 8.67 12.74
N TRP A 192 5.40 7.87 12.98
CA TRP A 192 5.56 6.49 13.44
C TRP A 192 6.30 5.63 12.40
N ILE A 193 5.92 5.69 11.12
CA ILE A 193 6.58 4.92 10.05
C ILE A 193 8.07 5.28 9.95
N LYS A 194 8.41 6.57 9.94
CA LYS A 194 9.80 7.04 9.93
C LYS A 194 10.58 6.49 11.12
N SER A 195 10.04 6.71 12.32
CA SER A 195 10.70 6.31 13.56
C SER A 195 10.86 4.79 13.65
N TYR A 196 9.79 4.05 13.38
CA TYR A 196 9.74 2.61 13.53
C TYR A 196 10.58 1.91 12.48
N PHE A 197 10.42 2.21 11.18
CA PHE A 197 11.09 1.44 10.14
C PHE A 197 12.48 1.97 9.75
N PHE A 198 12.69 3.29 9.71
CA PHE A 198 13.91 3.88 9.17
C PHE A 198 14.91 4.31 10.23
N GLU A 199 14.44 4.78 11.39
CA GLU A 199 15.31 5.35 12.43
C GLU A 199 15.65 4.37 13.56
N THR A 200 14.77 3.39 13.82
CA THR A 200 14.98 2.36 14.86
C THR A 200 15.66 1.13 14.28
N GLU A 201 16.72 0.67 14.95
CA GLU A 201 17.39 -0.58 14.57
C GLU A 201 16.59 -1.80 15.03
N HIS A 202 16.33 -2.71 14.09
CA HIS A 202 15.66 -3.99 14.36
C HIS A 202 16.58 -5.18 14.11
N THR A 203 16.37 -6.22 14.92
CA THR A 203 16.92 -7.55 14.66
C THR A 203 16.09 -8.22 13.57
N ILE A 204 16.77 -8.71 12.53
CA ILE A 204 16.14 -9.38 11.39
C ILE A 204 16.28 -10.89 11.56
N GLU A 205 15.15 -11.58 11.48
CA GLU A 205 15.01 -13.03 11.54
C GLU A 205 14.36 -13.54 10.25
N ASP A 206 14.59 -14.81 9.92
CA ASP A 206 13.96 -15.43 8.76
C ASP A 206 12.45 -15.65 9.00
N PRO A 207 11.57 -15.18 8.09
CA PRO A 207 10.14 -15.41 8.18
C PRO A 207 9.73 -16.89 8.13
N ILE A 208 8.63 -17.25 8.79
CA ILE A 208 8.12 -18.62 8.89
C ILE A 208 7.24 -18.98 7.68
N PHE A 209 6.22 -18.17 7.41
CA PHE A 209 5.14 -18.37 6.44
C PHE A 209 5.25 -17.50 5.19
N LEU A 210 6.03 -16.42 5.20
CA LEU A 210 6.23 -15.57 4.03
C LEU A 210 7.72 -15.32 3.73
N PRO A 211 8.37 -16.09 2.83
CA PRO A 211 9.80 -15.96 2.60
C PRO A 211 10.12 -14.59 1.98
N TYR A 212 11.25 -13.99 2.40
CA TYR A 212 11.69 -12.71 1.86
C TYR A 212 11.83 -12.69 0.33
N GLN A 213 12.36 -13.77 -0.25
CA GLN A 213 12.57 -13.86 -1.70
C GLN A 213 11.26 -13.76 -2.50
N GLU A 214 10.18 -14.36 -1.99
CA GLU A 214 8.85 -14.30 -2.62
C GLU A 214 8.32 -12.87 -2.61
N MET A 215 8.50 -12.15 -1.49
CA MET A 215 8.11 -10.74 -1.41
C MET A 215 9.00 -9.82 -2.25
N TYR A 216 10.29 -10.13 -2.38
CA TYR A 216 11.18 -9.40 -3.26
C TYR A 216 10.80 -9.58 -4.74
N GLN A 217 10.31 -10.77 -5.12
CA GLN A 217 9.77 -11.04 -6.46
C GLN A 217 8.38 -10.44 -6.69
N PHE A 218 7.54 -10.40 -5.66
CA PHE A 218 6.22 -9.77 -5.71
C PHE A 218 6.29 -8.28 -6.09
N ILE A 219 7.32 -7.55 -5.64
CA ILE A 219 7.44 -6.09 -5.88
C ILE A 219 7.41 -5.74 -7.38
N PRO A 220 8.33 -6.23 -8.24
CA PRO A 220 8.30 -5.92 -9.67
C PRO A 220 7.05 -6.46 -10.38
N GLU A 221 6.46 -7.56 -9.91
CA GLU A 221 5.20 -8.07 -10.45
C GLU A 221 4.02 -7.13 -10.14
N ALA A 222 3.97 -6.59 -8.92
CA ALA A 222 3.00 -5.59 -8.53
C ALA A 222 3.16 -4.30 -9.33
N VAL A 223 4.40 -3.84 -9.53
CA VAL A 223 4.72 -2.69 -10.40
C VAL A 223 4.19 -2.90 -11.81
N SER A 224 4.48 -4.05 -12.44
CA SER A 224 4.01 -4.38 -13.78
C SER A 224 2.48 -4.36 -13.86
N GLN A 225 1.80 -5.02 -12.92
CA GLN A 225 0.35 -5.06 -12.90
C GLN A 225 -0.27 -3.67 -12.71
N ILE A 226 0.33 -2.83 -11.84
CA ILE A 226 -0.14 -1.47 -11.62
C ILE A 226 0.01 -0.65 -12.91
N CYS A 227 1.17 -0.70 -13.58
CA CYS A 227 1.38 -0.01 -14.84
C CYS A 227 0.34 -0.40 -15.91
N ASP A 228 -0.01 -1.68 -16.01
CA ASP A 228 -1.02 -2.17 -16.96
C ASP A 228 -2.44 -1.64 -16.63
N ARG A 229 -2.70 -1.36 -15.34
CA ARG A 229 -4.02 -0.92 -14.86
C ARG A 229 -4.16 0.58 -14.67
N LEU A 230 -3.08 1.36 -14.60
CA LEU A 230 -3.14 2.82 -14.52
C LEU A 230 -4.05 3.45 -15.59
N PRO A 231 -4.06 2.99 -16.86
CA PRO A 231 -4.98 3.50 -17.88
C PRO A 231 -6.46 3.33 -17.55
N GLU A 232 -6.85 2.41 -16.65
CA GLU A 232 -8.25 2.25 -16.21
C GLU A 232 -8.74 3.44 -15.37
N TYR A 233 -7.81 4.17 -14.74
CA TYR A 233 -8.10 5.24 -13.78
C TYR A 233 -7.68 6.61 -14.30
N ILE A 234 -6.57 6.66 -15.03
CA ILE A 234 -6.02 7.86 -15.65
C ILE A 234 -6.49 7.88 -17.11
N THR A 235 -7.79 7.75 -17.35
CA THR A 235 -8.34 8.00 -18.68
C THR A 235 -8.46 9.50 -18.88
N SER A 236 -7.80 10.00 -19.93
CA SER A 236 -8.00 11.32 -20.50
C SER A 236 -9.49 11.67 -20.47
N SER A 237 -9.87 12.65 -19.66
CA SER A 237 -11.15 13.34 -19.86
C SER A 237 -11.23 13.68 -21.36
N VAL A 238 -12.14 13.00 -22.05
CA VAL A 238 -12.56 13.38 -23.41
C VAL A 238 -13.36 14.65 -23.28
#